data_AF-A0A0C1IJJ1-F1
#
_entry.id   AF-A0A0C1IJJ1-F1
#
_cell.length_a   1.000
_cell.length_b   1.000
_cell.length_c   1.000
_cell.angle_alpha   90.00
_cell.angle_beta   90.00
_cell.angle_gamma   90.00
#
_symmetry.space_group_name_H-M   'P 1'
#
loop_
_entity.id
_entity.type
_entity.pdbx_description
1 polymer ?
#
loop_
_entity_poly.entity_id
_entity_poly.type
_entity_poly.pdbx_seq_one_letter_code
_entity_poly.pdbx_strand_id
1 'polypeptide(L)'
;MFQRTDSLDFLVNIAAVLVIPMVSFSFSRFVARDEYADLRASGQKLNLNMHNLRSAYRRKHDDPLRDSHLQLAKIGFAHWIAIPVGFSTVLAIGVMLELLQRSAP
;
A
#
# COMPACT_ATOMS: atom_id res chain seq x y z
N MET A 1 -22.73 29.21 4.61
CA MET A 1 -23.44 28.09 5.23
C MET A 1 -22.89 26.83 4.58
N PHE A 2 -21.78 26.28 5.10
CA PHE A 2 -21.22 25.02 4.59
C PHE A 2 -22.19 23.91 4.99
N GLN A 3 -22.77 23.22 4.02
CA GLN A 3 -23.72 22.14 4.31
C GLN A 3 -22.93 20.95 4.86
N ARG A 4 -23.50 20.24 5.84
CA ARG A 4 -22.85 19.11 6.54
C ARG A 4 -22.38 17.99 5.58
N THR A 5 -23.02 17.89 4.41
CA THR A 5 -22.68 16.98 3.29
C THR A 5 -21.33 17.32 2.66
N ASP A 6 -21.05 18.62 2.43
CA ASP A 6 -19.77 19.08 1.86
C ASP A 6 -18.59 18.66 2.72
N SER A 7 -18.78 18.67 4.05
CA SER A 7 -17.76 18.28 5.01
C SER A 7 -17.43 16.78 4.98
N LEU A 8 -18.43 15.91 4.75
CA LEU A 8 -18.23 14.46 4.70
C LEU A 8 -17.60 14.02 3.38
N ASP A 9 -18.06 14.58 2.27
CA ASP A 9 -17.45 14.35 0.95
C ASP A 9 -16.00 14.83 0.92
N PHE A 10 -15.73 15.98 1.53
CA PHE A 10 -14.37 16.49 1.70
C PHE A 10 -13.48 15.52 2.50
N LEU A 11 -13.98 14.97 3.61
CA LEU A 11 -13.23 14.01 4.44
C LEU A 11 -12.96 12.68 3.70
N VAL A 12 -13.96 12.14 3.00
CA VAL A 12 -13.81 10.91 2.20
C VAL A 12 -12.81 11.11 1.06
N ASN A 13 -12.89 12.24 0.36
CA ASN A 13 -11.97 12.59 -0.72
C ASN A 13 -10.54 12.80 -0.20
N ILE A 14 -10.36 13.50 0.93
CA ILE A 14 -9.03 13.63 1.55
C ILE A 14 -8.49 12.27 1.98
N ALA A 15 -9.31 11.42 2.61
CA ALA A 15 -8.88 10.09 3.01
C ALA A 15 -8.42 9.27 1.80
N ALA A 16 -9.17 9.29 0.71
CA ALA A 16 -8.81 8.60 -0.54
C ALA A 16 -7.48 9.11 -1.13
N VAL A 17 -7.28 10.44 -1.15
CA VAL A 17 -6.04 11.05 -1.68
C VAL A 17 -4.83 10.75 -0.80
N LEU A 18 -5.00 10.69 0.53
CA LEU A 18 -3.91 10.43 1.47
C LEU A 18 -3.46 8.97 1.53
N VAL A 19 -4.30 8.01 1.10
CA VAL A 19 -3.93 6.57 1.10
C VAL A 19 -2.70 6.31 0.23
N ILE A 20 -2.65 6.84 -1.00
CA ILE A 20 -1.56 6.55 -1.94
C ILE A 20 -0.20 7.04 -1.40
N PRO A 21 -0.04 8.30 -0.95
CA PRO A 21 1.20 8.77 -0.35
C PRO A 21 1.57 8.01 0.92
N MET A 22 0.60 7.69 1.79
CA MET A 22 0.87 7.03 3.05
C MET A 22 1.39 5.60 2.87
N VAL A 23 0.79 4.84 1.94
CA VAL A 23 1.26 3.50 1.57
C VAL A 23 2.65 3.57 0.93
N SER A 24 2.90 4.55 0.06
CA SER A 24 4.21 4.76 -0.56
C SER A 24 5.30 5.13 0.45
N PHE A 25 4.97 5.99 1.41
CA PHE A 25 5.87 6.37 2.51
C PHE A 25 6.17 5.20 3.45
N SER A 26 5.13 4.43 3.82
CA SER A 26 5.27 3.20 4.60
C SER A 26 6.26 2.24 3.95
N PHE A 27 6.13 2.02 2.64
CA PHE A 27 7.04 1.18 1.88
C PHE A 27 8.49 1.69 1.93
N SER A 28 8.68 2.99 1.68
CA SER A 28 10.00 3.62 1.72
C SER A 28 10.68 3.43 3.08
N ARG A 29 9.94 3.59 4.17
CA ARG A 29 10.46 3.37 5.53
C ARG A 29 10.77 1.91 5.81
N PHE A 30 10.01 0.98 5.23
CA PHE A 30 10.22 -0.45 5.41
C PHE A 30 11.51 -0.90 4.71
N VAL A 31 11.73 -0.48 3.47
CA VAL A 31 12.92 -0.84 2.68
C VAL A 31 14.20 -0.17 3.19
N ALA A 32 14.07 0.97 3.88
CA ALA A 32 15.20 1.63 4.52
C ALA A 32 15.75 0.88 5.75
N ARG A 33 15.08 -0.18 6.22
CA ARG A 33 15.56 -0.99 7.36
C ARG A 33 16.86 -1.73 7.02
N ASP A 34 17.64 -2.00 8.06
CA ASP A 34 18.93 -2.70 7.93
C ASP A 34 18.80 -4.15 7.48
N GLU A 35 17.62 -4.76 7.68
CA GLU A 35 17.26 -6.08 7.15
C GLU A 35 17.36 -6.18 5.61
N TYR A 36 17.35 -5.05 4.91
CA TYR A 36 17.52 -4.96 3.45
C TYR A 36 18.88 -4.37 3.03
N ALA A 37 19.82 -4.23 3.97
CA ALA A 37 21.16 -3.70 3.68
C ALA A 37 21.90 -4.55 2.65
N ASP A 38 21.76 -5.88 2.70
CA ASP A 38 22.42 -6.80 1.75
C ASP A 38 21.92 -6.60 0.31
N LEU A 39 20.62 -6.33 0.14
CA LEU A 39 20.06 -5.99 -1.16
C LEU A 39 20.60 -4.65 -1.66
N ARG A 40 20.75 -3.65 -0.78
CA ARG A 40 21.33 -2.35 -1.12
C ARG A 40 22.82 -2.47 -1.46
N ALA A 41 23.56 -3.24 -0.68
CA ALA A 41 24.99 -3.50 -0.85
C ALA A 41 25.28 -4.29 -2.14
N SER A 42 24.35 -5.15 -2.57
CA SER A 42 24.46 -5.88 -3.84
C SER A 42 24.38 -4.99 -5.09
N GLY A 43 24.10 -3.69 -4.94
CA GLY A 43 23.91 -2.74 -6.05
C GLY A 43 22.61 -2.96 -6.84
N GLN A 44 21.78 -3.93 -6.45
CA GLN A 44 20.50 -4.19 -7.10
C GLN A 44 19.50 -3.09 -6.76
N LYS A 45 18.88 -2.50 -7.77
CA LYS A 45 17.78 -1.55 -7.58
C LYS A 45 16.58 -2.28 -6.98
N LEU A 46 16.19 -1.87 -5.78
CA LEU A 46 14.97 -2.33 -5.11
C LEU A 46 13.77 -1.86 -5.95
N ASN A 47 13.06 -2.82 -6.55
CA ASN A 47 11.98 -2.54 -7.48
C ASN A 47 10.73 -3.33 -7.08
N LEU A 48 9.63 -2.60 -6.94
CA LEU A 48 8.31 -3.11 -6.59
C LEU A 48 7.53 -3.71 -7.76
N ASN A 49 8.09 -3.71 -8.96
CA ASN A 49 7.41 -4.27 -10.12
C ASN A 49 7.02 -5.72 -9.83
N MET A 50 5.75 -6.03 -10.07
CA MET A 50 5.14 -7.35 -9.91
C MET A 50 6.02 -8.48 -10.46
N HIS A 51 6.69 -8.24 -11.60
CA HIS A 51 7.61 -9.20 -12.18
C HIS A 51 8.80 -9.53 -11.25
N ASN A 52 9.43 -8.50 -10.67
CA ASN A 52 10.55 -8.67 -9.75
C ASN A 52 10.10 -9.34 -8.44
N LEU A 53 8.96 -8.93 -7.88
CA LEU A 53 8.42 -9.55 -6.67
C LEU A 53 8.12 -11.04 -6.89
N ARG A 54 7.56 -11.41 -8.06
CA ARG A 54 7.28 -12.80 -8.40
C ARG A 54 8.56 -13.61 -8.64
N SER A 55 9.59 -12.98 -9.20
CA SER A 55 10.88 -13.64 -9.45
C SER A 55 11.58 -14.08 -8.16
N ALA A 56 11.37 -13.37 -7.05
CA ALA A 56 11.92 -13.73 -5.74
C ALA A 56 11.54 -15.15 -5.29
N TYR A 57 10.30 -15.57 -5.55
CA TYR A 57 9.81 -16.92 -5.23
C TYR A 57 10.39 -18.02 -6.12
N ARG A 58 11.04 -17.65 -7.23
CA ARG A 58 11.69 -18.57 -8.16
C ARG A 58 13.20 -18.64 -7.97
N ARG A 59 13.77 -17.85 -7.05
CA ARG A 59 15.20 -17.90 -6.75
C ARG A 59 15.58 -19.25 -6.14
N LYS A 60 16.74 -19.75 -6.56
CA LYS A 60 17.28 -21.02 -6.09
C LYS A 60 17.69 -20.94 -4.62
N HIS A 61 17.66 -22.07 -3.92
CA HIS A 61 17.95 -22.15 -2.49
C HIS A 61 19.39 -21.80 -2.11
N ASP A 62 20.34 -21.88 -3.05
CA ASP A 62 21.75 -21.55 -2.91
C ASP A 62 22.06 -20.05 -3.08
N ASP A 63 21.08 -19.24 -3.48
CA ASP A 63 21.26 -17.81 -3.67
C ASP A 63 21.33 -17.07 -2.32
N PRO A 64 22.45 -16.40 -1.98
CA PRO A 64 22.65 -15.73 -0.70
C PRO A 64 21.67 -14.57 -0.46
N LEU A 65 21.08 -14.00 -1.52
CA LEU A 65 20.13 -12.89 -1.42
C LEU A 65 18.67 -13.35 -1.44
N ARG A 66 18.41 -14.65 -1.50
CA ARG A 66 17.06 -15.21 -1.64
C ARG A 66 16.12 -14.75 -0.54
N ASP A 67 16.56 -14.83 0.72
CA ASP A 67 15.71 -14.53 1.86
C ASP A 67 15.32 -13.04 1.88
N SER A 68 16.26 -12.15 1.60
CA SER A 68 16.00 -10.72 1.48
C SER A 68 15.03 -10.42 0.32
N HIS A 69 15.19 -11.09 -0.83
CA HIS A 69 14.25 -10.98 -1.96
C HIS A 69 12.86 -11.50 -1.63
N LEU A 70 12.75 -12.61 -0.92
CA LEU A 70 11.47 -13.17 -0.47
C LEU A 70 10.75 -12.24 0.50
N GLN A 71 11.48 -11.62 1.44
CA GLN A 71 10.90 -10.64 2.34
C GLN A 71 10.43 -9.40 1.57
N LEU A 72 11.27 -8.85 0.69
CA LEU A 72 10.90 -7.70 -0.15
C LEU A 72 9.67 -8.01 -1.00
N ALA A 73 9.58 -9.23 -1.54
CA ALA A 73 8.41 -9.69 -2.28
C ALA A 73 7.14 -9.68 -1.42
N LYS A 74 7.18 -10.29 -0.22
CA LYS A 74 6.04 -10.29 0.70
C LYS A 74 5.53 -8.88 1.00
N ILE A 75 6.44 -7.95 1.30
CA ILE A 75 6.10 -6.56 1.61
C ILE A 75 5.58 -5.84 0.38
N GLY A 76 6.22 -6.03 -0.78
CA GLY A 76 5.78 -5.42 -2.03
C GLY A 76 4.38 -5.89 -2.44
N PHE A 77 4.07 -7.18 -2.28
CA PHE A 77 2.73 -7.73 -2.50
C PHE A 77 1.72 -7.15 -1.50
N ALA A 78 2.07 -7.06 -0.22
CA ALA A 78 1.21 -6.45 0.78
C ALA A 78 0.89 -4.98 0.44
N HIS A 79 1.89 -4.20 -0.01
CA HIS A 79 1.67 -2.82 -0.44
C HIS A 79 0.81 -2.72 -1.69
N TRP A 80 1.02 -3.60 -2.67
CA TRP A 80 0.20 -3.66 -3.87
C TRP A 80 -1.28 -3.95 -3.56
N ILE A 81 -1.56 -4.80 -2.56
CA ILE A 81 -2.92 -5.11 -2.09
C ILE A 81 -3.49 -4.00 -1.19
N ALA A 82 -2.65 -3.34 -0.39
CA ALA A 82 -3.09 -2.32 0.56
C ALA A 82 -3.75 -1.11 -0.14
N ILE A 83 -3.30 -0.75 -1.34
CA ILE A 83 -3.87 0.36 -2.12
C ILE A 83 -5.34 0.08 -2.50
N PRO A 84 -5.69 -0.97 -3.27
CA PRO A 84 -7.07 -1.24 -3.64
C PRO A 84 -7.97 -1.52 -2.42
N VAL A 85 -7.44 -2.16 -1.37
CA VAL A 85 -8.18 -2.36 -0.12
C VAL A 85 -8.50 -1.02 0.55
N GLY A 86 -7.51 -0.14 0.71
CA GLY A 86 -7.70 1.18 1.29
C GLY A 86 -8.73 2.02 0.53
N PHE A 87 -8.67 2.03 -0.81
CA PHE A 87 -9.68 2.67 -1.64
C PHE A 87 -11.07 2.07 -1.47
N SER A 88 -11.18 0.74 -1.48
CA SER A 88 -12.46 0.04 -1.33
C SER A 88 -13.09 0.32 0.03
N THR A 89 -12.28 0.39 1.09
CA THR A 89 -12.75 0.74 2.44
C THR A 89 -13.28 2.17 2.49
N VAL A 90 -12.54 3.14 1.95
CA VAL A 90 -12.99 4.54 1.91
C VAL A 90 -14.29 4.68 1.10
N LEU A 91 -14.37 4.01 -0.05
CA LEU A 91 -15.59 3.97 -0.87
C LEU A 91 -16.77 3.36 -0.12
N ALA A 92 -16.58 2.20 0.51
CA ALA A 92 -17.64 1.52 1.26
C ALA A 92 -18.17 2.37 2.41
N ILE A 93 -17.28 3.06 3.14
CA ILE A 93 -17.65 4.00 4.20
C ILE A 93 -18.43 5.18 3.61
N GLY A 94 -17.96 5.77 2.52
CA GLY A 94 -18.65 6.88 1.84
C GLY A 94 -20.07 6.50 1.43
N VAL A 95 -20.23 5.35 0.77
CA VAL A 95 -21.55 4.83 0.37
C VAL A 95 -22.44 4.54 1.57
N MET A 96 -21.91 3.92 2.62
CA MET A 96 -22.68 3.61 3.83
C MET A 96 -23.19 4.89 4.52
N LEU A 97 -22.34 5.92 4.62
CA LEU A 97 -22.73 7.21 5.21
C LEU A 97 -23.81 7.91 4.39
N GLU A 98 -23.70 7.90 3.06
CA GLU A 98 -24.72 8.45 2.15
C GLU A 98 -26.06 7.73 2.31
N LEU A 99 -26.05 6.40 2.37
CA LEU A 99 -27.27 5.60 2.56
C LEU A 99 -27.94 5.90 3.91
N LEU A 100 -27.16 6.02 4.97
CA LEU A 100 -27.68 6.39 6.30
C LEU A 100 -28.32 7.79 6.30
N GLN A 101 -27.74 8.75 5.56
CA GLN A 101 -28.33 10.09 5.43
C GLN A 101 -29.66 10.07 4.69
N ARG A 102 -29.76 9.33 3.58
CA ARG A 102 -31.03 9.21 2.82
C ARG A 102 -32.13 8.49 3.59
N SER A 103 -31.75 7.69 4.58
CA SER A 103 -32.68 6.95 5.44
C SER A 103 -33.11 7.73 6.68
N ALA A 104 -32.52 8.90 6.94
CA ALA A 104 -32.91 9.77 8.04
C ALA A 104 -34.22 10.51 7.68
N PRO A 105 -35.23 10.52 8.58
CA PRO A 105 -36.51 11.18 8.34
C PRO A 105 -36.43 12.72 8.35
#